data_AF-A0A2K8SMX3-F1
#
_entry.id   AF-A0A2K8SMX3-F1
#
_cell.length_a   1.000
_cell.length_b   1.000
_cell.length_c   1.000
_cell.angle_alpha   90.00
_cell.angle_beta   90.00
_cell.angle_gamma   90.00
#
_symmetry.space_group_name_H-M   'P 1'
#
loop_
_entity.id
_entity.type
_entity.pdbx_description
1 polymer ?
#
loop_
_entity_poly.entity_id
_entity_poly.type
_entity_poly.pdbx_seq_one_letter_code
_entity_poly.pdbx_strand_id
1 'polypeptide(L)'
;MVDKNECQIIACVPWHWHSKTNGCNSENQLGQKFCQLGTQLWGEENLTWRSGTAFDSVLIILRVLEQFNISDSQSLLIYMNKYFKEDKKQVKGVTGIIQFEKNGVGVARRRHRINPPAEIVAVKWNAQQSKWQWTI
;
A
#
# COMPACT_ATOMS: atom_id res chain seq x y z
N MET A 1 12.32 -19.83 31.43
CA MET A 1 11.08 -19.17 30.96
C MET A 1 11.50 -18.11 29.96
N VAL A 2 10.77 -17.92 28.86
CA VAL A 2 11.06 -16.84 27.90
C VAL A 2 10.59 -15.52 28.53
N ASP A 3 11.45 -14.50 28.54
CA ASP A 3 11.03 -13.17 28.95
C ASP A 3 10.01 -12.63 27.93
N LYS A 4 8.81 -12.27 28.41
CA LYS A 4 7.74 -11.75 27.55
C LYS A 4 8.14 -10.44 26.87
N ASN A 5 9.10 -9.70 27.43
CA ASN A 5 9.65 -8.48 26.81
C ASN A 5 10.54 -8.77 25.60
N GLU A 6 11.02 -10.01 25.45
CA GLU A 6 11.78 -10.46 24.28
C GLU A 6 10.88 -11.01 23.16
N CYS A 7 9.61 -11.30 23.46
CA CYS A 7 8.65 -11.78 22.47
C CYS A 7 8.21 -10.68 21.50
N GLN A 8 8.05 -11.05 20.24
CA GLN A 8 7.52 -10.16 19.19
C GLN A 8 6.60 -10.93 18.25
N ILE A 9 5.58 -10.24 17.73
CA ILE A 9 4.80 -10.72 16.60
C ILE A 9 5.50 -10.23 15.34
N ILE A 10 5.85 -11.15 14.44
CA ILE A 10 6.43 -10.82 13.14
C ILE A 10 5.29 -10.81 12.12
N ALA A 11 5.20 -9.73 11.34
CA ALA A 11 4.24 -9.62 10.25
C ALA A 11 4.94 -9.24 8.94
N CYS A 12 4.45 -9.80 7.84
CA CYS A 12 4.82 -9.39 6.49
C CYS A 12 3.69 -8.50 5.96
N VAL A 13 3.99 -7.23 5.73
CA VAL A 13 3.02 -6.20 5.30
C VAL A 13 3.46 -5.57 3.98
N PRO A 14 2.54 -5.08 3.14
CA PRO A 14 2.93 -4.53 1.85
C PRO A 14 3.62 -3.16 1.93
N TRP A 15 3.54 -2.49 3.09
CA TRP A 15 4.11 -1.17 3.32
C TRP A 15 4.12 -0.83 4.82
N HIS A 16 5.13 -0.11 5.29
CA HIS A 16 5.14 0.50 6.60
C HIS A 16 5.59 1.96 6.53
N TRP A 17 5.10 2.80 7.42
CA TRP A 17 5.41 4.24 7.42
C TRP A 17 6.89 4.54 7.69
N HIS A 18 7.60 3.65 8.39
CA HIS A 18 9.07 3.71 8.56
C HIS A 18 9.89 3.10 7.41
N SER A 19 9.26 2.60 6.36
CA SER A 19 9.95 2.01 5.22
C SER A 19 11.00 2.95 4.63
N LYS A 20 12.23 2.46 4.47
CA LYS A 20 13.29 3.24 3.80
C LYS A 20 12.99 3.50 2.33
N THR A 21 12.24 2.60 1.69
CA THR A 21 11.99 2.67 0.24
C THR A 21 10.75 3.47 -0.11
N ASN A 22 9.68 3.36 0.70
CA ASN A 22 8.39 3.96 0.37
C ASN A 22 7.68 4.63 1.57
N GLY A 23 8.33 4.70 2.73
CA GLY A 23 7.76 5.26 3.96
C GLY A 23 7.80 6.78 3.97
N CYS A 24 7.41 7.35 5.11
CA CYS A 24 7.28 8.79 5.33
C CYS A 24 8.59 9.55 5.16
N ASN A 25 9.72 8.89 5.42
CA ASN A 25 11.06 9.47 5.28
C ASN A 25 11.81 8.95 4.03
N SER A 26 11.11 8.24 3.14
CA SER A 26 11.70 7.78 1.87
C SER A 26 11.73 8.88 0.82
N GLU A 27 12.39 8.64 -0.32
CA GLU A 27 12.37 9.54 -1.49
C GLU A 27 11.02 9.55 -2.24
N ASN A 28 10.05 8.75 -1.80
CA ASN A 28 8.71 8.76 -2.39
C ASN A 28 7.92 9.99 -1.95
N GLN A 29 8.00 11.09 -2.72
CA GLN A 29 7.26 12.34 -2.43
C GLN A 29 5.76 12.15 -2.22
N LEU A 30 5.12 11.20 -2.92
CA LEU A 30 3.70 10.90 -2.70
C LEU A 30 3.49 10.25 -1.33
N GLY A 31 4.36 9.33 -0.94
CA GLY A 31 4.39 8.72 0.40
C GLY A 31 4.62 9.76 1.49
N GLN A 32 5.56 10.70 1.29
CA GLN A 32 5.80 11.80 2.23
C GLN A 32 4.54 12.66 2.45
N LYS A 33 3.85 13.05 1.36
CA LYS A 33 2.60 13.83 1.45
C LYS A 33 1.46 13.04 2.10
N PHE A 34 1.32 11.77 1.74
CA PHE A 34 0.35 10.88 2.38
C PHE A 34 0.60 10.80 3.90
N CYS A 35 1.84 10.63 4.31
CA CYS A 35 2.21 10.59 5.72
C CYS A 35 1.97 11.92 6.42
N GLN A 36 2.34 13.05 5.80
CA GLN A 36 2.12 14.37 6.38
C GLN A 36 0.63 14.60 6.69
N LEU A 37 -0.24 14.35 5.70
CA LEU A 37 -1.68 14.51 5.87
C LEU A 37 -2.27 13.48 6.82
N GLY A 38 -1.84 12.22 6.70
CA GLY A 38 -2.33 11.15 7.53
C GLY A 38 -1.94 11.31 9.00
N THR A 39 -0.72 11.78 9.29
CA THR A 39 -0.27 12.12 10.66
C THR A 39 -1.10 13.28 11.22
N GLN A 40 -1.42 14.29 10.42
CA GLN A 40 -2.29 15.38 10.86
C GLN A 40 -3.72 14.92 11.19
N LEU A 41 -4.26 13.97 10.42
CA LEU A 41 -5.64 13.51 10.57
C LEU A 41 -5.80 12.42 11.64
N TRP A 42 -4.82 11.52 11.75
CA TRP A 42 -4.95 10.28 12.51
C TRP A 42 -3.82 10.06 13.51
N GLY A 43 -2.73 10.83 13.45
CA GLY A 43 -1.48 10.51 14.17
C GLY A 43 -0.62 9.48 13.42
N GLU A 44 0.69 9.60 13.57
CA GLU A 44 1.68 8.80 12.83
C GLU A 44 1.53 7.30 13.12
N GLU A 45 1.29 6.94 14.38
CA GLU A 45 1.14 5.54 14.80
C GLU A 45 -0.08 4.83 14.19
N ASN A 46 -1.04 5.60 13.66
CA ASN A 46 -2.26 5.09 13.04
C ASN A 46 -2.14 4.97 11.52
N LEU A 47 -0.99 5.35 10.94
CA LEU A 47 -0.67 5.06 9.56
C LEU A 47 -0.29 3.60 9.42
N THR A 48 -1.06 2.88 8.62
CA THR A 48 -0.87 1.44 8.41
C THR A 48 -0.82 1.10 6.94
N TRP A 49 -0.36 -0.13 6.64
CA TRP A 49 -0.47 -0.69 5.30
C TRP A 49 -1.90 -0.68 4.76
N ARG A 50 -2.92 -0.73 5.63
CA ARG A 50 -4.34 -0.70 5.22
C ARG A 50 -4.71 0.67 4.67
N SER A 51 -4.34 1.74 5.35
CA SER A 51 -4.60 3.11 4.88
C SER A 51 -3.81 3.42 3.61
N GLY A 52 -2.55 2.98 3.53
CA GLY A 52 -1.74 3.12 2.30
C GLY A 52 -2.35 2.35 1.12
N THR A 53 -2.82 1.11 1.33
CA THR A 53 -3.47 0.30 0.29
C THR A 53 -4.80 0.91 -0.16
N ALA A 54 -5.59 1.44 0.78
CA ALA A 54 -6.85 2.11 0.46
C ALA A 54 -6.61 3.39 -0.37
N PHE A 55 -5.62 4.20 0.02
CA PHE A 55 -5.20 5.37 -0.75
C PHE A 55 -4.79 5.00 -2.17
N ASP A 56 -3.93 3.98 -2.32
CA ASP A 56 -3.47 3.50 -3.62
C ASP A 56 -4.62 2.97 -4.48
N SER A 57 -5.64 2.37 -3.88
CA SER A 57 -6.83 1.88 -4.57
C SER A 57 -7.65 3.03 -5.18
N VAL A 58 -7.77 4.16 -4.47
CA VAL A 58 -8.43 5.36 -5.00
C VAL A 58 -7.55 6.02 -6.06
N LEU A 59 -6.24 6.11 -5.83
CA LEU A 59 -5.27 6.68 -6.77
C LEU A 59 -5.37 6.02 -8.14
N ILE A 60 -5.40 4.68 -8.22
CA ILE A 60 -5.47 3.99 -9.52
C ILE A 60 -6.77 4.27 -10.27
N ILE A 61 -7.89 4.50 -9.57
CA ILE A 61 -9.16 4.87 -10.19
C ILE A 61 -9.06 6.30 -10.72
N LEU A 62 -8.57 7.24 -9.90
CA LEU A 62 -8.40 8.64 -10.29
C LEU A 62 -7.50 8.79 -11.53
N ARG A 63 -6.40 8.03 -11.62
CA ARG A 63 -5.53 8.06 -12.81
C ARG A 63 -6.24 7.71 -14.11
N VAL A 64 -7.21 6.81 -14.05
CA VAL A 64 -7.99 6.43 -15.24
C VAL A 64 -9.04 7.50 -15.54
N LEU A 65 -9.69 8.05 -14.52
CA LEU A 65 -10.64 9.17 -14.70
C LEU A 65 -9.97 10.45 -15.23
N GLU A 66 -8.71 10.72 -14.88
CA GLU A 66 -7.92 11.85 -15.41
C GLU A 66 -7.56 11.67 -16.89
N GLN A 67 -7.31 10.42 -17.32
CA GLN A 67 -6.82 10.11 -18.65
C GLN A 67 -7.94 9.91 -19.68
N PHE A 68 -9.11 9.46 -19.22
CA PHE A 68 -10.23 9.07 -20.07
C PHE A 68 -11.50 9.82 -19.64
N ASN A 69 -12.22 10.36 -20.61
CA ASN A 69 -13.54 10.95 -20.35
C ASN A 69 -14.55 9.83 -20.07
N ILE A 70 -14.74 9.50 -18.80
CA ILE A 70 -15.56 8.37 -18.35
C ILE A 70 -16.91 8.89 -17.85
N SER A 71 -17.98 8.48 -18.53
CA SER A 71 -19.35 8.87 -18.21
C SER A 71 -20.11 7.85 -17.36
N ASP A 72 -19.62 6.62 -17.25
CA ASP A 72 -20.31 5.53 -16.56
C ASP A 72 -19.35 4.46 -16.01
N SER A 73 -19.87 3.58 -15.15
CA SER A 73 -19.08 2.56 -14.46
C SER A 73 -18.62 1.41 -15.35
N GLN A 74 -19.33 1.09 -16.44
CA GLN A 74 -18.88 0.06 -17.38
C GLN A 74 -17.70 0.57 -18.21
N SER A 75 -17.76 1.82 -18.66
CA SER A 75 -16.65 2.51 -19.32
C SER A 75 -15.41 2.56 -18.41
N LEU A 76 -15.58 2.88 -17.12
CA LEU A 76 -14.47 2.82 -16.15
C LEU A 76 -13.82 1.44 -16.10
N LEU A 77 -14.62 0.37 -16.00
CA LEU A 77 -14.12 -1.01 -15.97
C LEU A 77 -13.26 -1.33 -17.21
N ILE A 78 -13.76 -0.98 -18.40
CA ILE A 78 -13.08 -1.23 -19.68
C ILE A 78 -11.75 -0.47 -19.73
N TYR A 79 -11.75 0.83 -19.40
CA TYR A 79 -10.55 1.66 -19.47
C TYR A 79 -9.54 1.29 -18.38
N MET A 80 -9.97 0.91 -17.17
CA MET A 80 -9.06 0.37 -16.15
C MET A 80 -8.39 -0.92 -16.63
N ASN A 81 -9.14 -1.83 -17.26
CA ASN A 81 -8.59 -3.06 -17.81
C ASN A 81 -7.55 -2.77 -18.90
N LYS A 82 -7.90 -1.91 -19.86
CA LYS A 82 -7.00 -1.49 -20.94
C LYS A 82 -5.71 -0.88 -20.39
N TYR A 83 -5.85 0.16 -19.55
CA TYR A 83 -4.73 0.93 -19.02
C TYR A 83 -3.75 0.06 -18.22
N PHE A 84 -4.26 -0.70 -17.24
CA PHE A 84 -3.39 -1.42 -16.31
C PHE A 84 -2.91 -2.78 -16.83
N LYS A 85 -3.72 -3.49 -17.64
CA LYS A 85 -3.44 -4.88 -18.00
C LYS A 85 -3.02 -5.07 -19.46
N GLU A 86 -3.63 -4.35 -20.38
CA GLU A 86 -3.28 -4.45 -21.81
C GLU A 86 -2.06 -3.58 -22.12
N ASP A 87 -2.12 -2.31 -21.72
CA ASP A 87 -1.05 -1.32 -21.94
C ASP A 87 0.07 -1.43 -20.89
N LYS A 88 -0.09 -2.31 -19.89
CA LYS A 88 0.86 -2.60 -18.81
C LYS A 88 1.34 -1.35 -18.06
N LYS A 89 0.47 -0.34 -17.93
CA LYS A 89 0.83 0.91 -17.25
C LYS A 89 1.10 0.65 -15.77
N GLN A 90 2.03 1.43 -15.25
CA GLN A 90 2.45 1.40 -13.86
C GLN A 90 2.09 2.74 -13.20
N VAL A 91 1.68 2.69 -11.94
CA VAL A 91 1.43 3.87 -11.12
C VAL A 91 2.31 3.80 -9.89
N LYS A 92 3.08 4.86 -9.61
CA LYS A 92 3.80 4.98 -8.35
C LYS A 92 2.82 5.42 -7.27
N GLY A 93 2.50 4.50 -6.36
CA GLY A 93 1.66 4.74 -5.18
C GLY A 93 2.47 5.00 -3.92
N VAL A 94 1.78 5.11 -2.79
CA VAL A 94 2.37 5.17 -1.45
C VAL A 94 3.00 3.83 -1.10
N THR A 95 2.35 2.72 -1.46
CA THR A 95 2.86 1.37 -1.25
C THR A 95 3.80 0.93 -2.38
N GLY A 96 4.49 1.85 -3.07
CA GLY A 96 5.42 1.54 -4.16
C GLY A 96 4.77 1.39 -5.54
N ILE A 97 5.42 0.65 -6.46
CA ILE A 97 4.99 0.54 -7.87
C ILE A 97 3.78 -0.40 -7.99
N ILE A 98 2.65 0.13 -8.45
CA ILE A 98 1.42 -0.61 -8.70
C ILE A 98 1.38 -1.00 -10.17
N GLN A 99 1.39 -2.31 -10.42
CA GLN A 99 1.34 -2.91 -11.74
C GLN A 99 0.56 -4.22 -11.67
N PHE A 100 -0.17 -4.58 -12.73
CA PHE A 100 -1.02 -5.77 -12.75
C PHE A 100 -0.63 -6.73 -13.87
N GLU A 101 -0.85 -8.02 -13.65
CA GLU A 101 -0.73 -9.04 -14.70
C GLU A 101 -1.85 -8.89 -15.75
N LYS A 102 -1.55 -9.30 -16.98
CA LYS A 102 -2.57 -9.42 -18.03
C LYS A 102 -3.55 -10.54 -17.66
N ASN A 103 -4.84 -10.35 -17.95
CA ASN A 103 -5.81 -11.42 -17.78
C ASN A 103 -5.40 -12.66 -18.60
N GLY A 104 -5.48 -13.86 -18.01
CA GLY A 104 -5.32 -15.13 -18.72
C GLY A 104 -3.89 -15.66 -18.90
N VAL A 105 -2.87 -15.04 -18.29
CA VAL A 105 -1.49 -15.55 -18.32
C VAL A 105 -1.17 -16.23 -16.97
N GLY A 106 -1.01 -17.57 -16.97
CA GLY A 106 -0.64 -18.39 -15.80
C GLY A 106 -1.77 -19.25 -15.19
N VAL A 107 -1.40 -20.24 -14.36
CA VAL A 107 -2.24 -21.37 -13.85
C VAL A 107 -3.33 -20.97 -12.83
N ALA A 108 -3.55 -19.67 -12.62
CA ALA A 108 -4.71 -19.21 -11.87
C ALA A 108 -5.26 -17.95 -12.53
N ARG A 109 -6.57 -17.76 -12.45
CA ARG A 109 -7.30 -16.56 -12.88
C ARG A 109 -6.88 -15.35 -12.03
N ARG A 110 -5.64 -14.86 -12.22
CA ARG A 110 -4.96 -13.94 -11.29
C ARG A 110 -5.36 -12.49 -11.52
N ARG A 111 -5.76 -11.85 -10.42
CA ARG A 111 -6.15 -10.45 -10.26
C ARG A 111 -5.07 -9.68 -9.47
N HIS A 112 -3.82 -10.15 -9.49
CA HIS A 112 -2.79 -9.74 -8.55
C HIS A 112 -1.93 -8.60 -9.08
N ARG A 113 -1.41 -7.82 -8.13
CA ARG A 113 -0.30 -6.90 -8.36
C ARG A 113 0.96 -7.71 -8.65
N ILE A 114 1.75 -7.27 -9.63
CA ILE A 114 3.08 -7.82 -9.91
C ILE A 114 4.04 -7.30 -8.84
N ASN A 115 4.81 -8.21 -8.21
CA ASN A 115 5.84 -7.91 -7.22
C ASN A 115 5.41 -6.83 -6.20
N PRO A 116 4.32 -7.07 -5.44
CA PRO A 116 3.95 -6.13 -4.39
C PRO A 116 5.14 -6.00 -3.43
N PRO A 117 5.53 -4.78 -3.02
CA PRO A 117 6.53 -4.64 -1.99
C PRO A 117 6.07 -5.36 -0.74
N ALA A 118 7.03 -5.88 0.00
CA ALA A 118 6.82 -6.63 1.22
C ALA A 118 7.85 -6.16 2.23
N GLU A 119 7.38 -5.87 3.42
CA GLU A 119 8.18 -5.39 4.54
C GLU A 119 7.92 -6.29 5.74
N ILE A 120 9.01 -6.70 6.38
CA ILE A 120 8.95 -7.48 7.61
C ILE A 120 9.00 -6.48 8.76
N VAL A 121 7.96 -6.49 9.58
CA VAL A 121 7.82 -5.62 10.74
C VAL A 121 7.59 -6.46 11.99
N ALA A 122 8.05 -5.95 13.13
CA ALA A 122 7.78 -6.55 14.42
C ALA A 122 6.78 -5.70 15.20
N VAL A 123 5.98 -6.36 16.04
CA VAL A 123 5.09 -5.70 16.99
C VAL A 123 5.41 -6.24 18.38
N LYS A 124 5.66 -5.33 19.32
CA LYS A 124 5.93 -5.65 20.72
C LYS A 124 4.87 -5.03 21.62
N TRP A 125 4.64 -5.67 22.76
CA TRP A 125 3.78 -5.12 23.80
C TRP A 125 4.54 -4.01 24.54
N ASN A 126 4.00 -2.79 24.52
CA ASN A 126 4.50 -1.70 25.35
C ASN A 126 3.74 -1.73 26.68
N ALA A 127 4.41 -2.18 27.75
CA ALA A 127 3.81 -2.32 29.08
C ALA A 127 3.42 -0.98 29.72
N GLN A 128 4.17 0.09 29.44
CA GLN A 128 3.91 1.43 30.01
C GLN A 128 2.62 2.04 29.43
N GLN A 129 2.37 1.80 28.15
CA GLN A 129 1.20 2.33 27.43
C GLN A 129 0.05 1.33 27.33
N SER A 130 0.24 0.09 27.82
CA SER A 130 -0.72 -1.01 27.71
C SER A 130 -1.27 -1.20 26.29
N LYS A 131 -0.40 -1.10 25.27
CA LYS A 131 -0.76 -1.28 23.86
C LYS A 131 0.32 -1.97 23.05
N TRP A 132 -0.08 -2.57 21.94
CA TRP A 132 0.85 -3.06 20.92
C TRP A 132 1.48 -1.88 20.17
N GLN A 133 2.78 -1.94 19.94
CA GLN A 133 3.52 -0.92 19.22
C GLN A 133 4.38 -1.56 18.13
N TRP A 134 4.37 -0.93 16.95
CA TRP A 134 5.28 -1.28 15.88
C TRP A 134 6.72 -1.01 16.32
N THR A 135 7.59 -2.01 16.16
CA THR A 135 9.03 -1.92 16.39
C THR A 135 9.73 -2.32 15.11
N ILE A 136 10.63 -1.46 14.63
CA ILE A 136 11.42 -1.67 13.41
C ILE A 136 12.86 -1.95 13.79
#